data_AF-A0A817TMR6-F1
#
_entry.id   AF-A0A817TMR6-F1
#
_cell.length_a   1.000
_cell.length_b   1.000
_cell.length_c   1.000
_cell.angle_alpha   90.00
_cell.angle_beta   90.00
_cell.angle_gamma   90.00
#
_symmetry.space_group_name_H-M   'P 1'
#
loop_
_entity.id
_entity.type
_entity.pdbx_description
1 polymer ?
#
loop_
_entity_poly.entity_id
_entity_poly.type
_entity_poly.pdbx_seq_one_letter_code
_entity_poly.pdbx_strand_id
1 'polypeptide(L)'
;MDVANPAPEWITDRIWLEILTLESLEPFKGFAENFHTYLQDYKKIFDSTDPERATLPQEWADGLDDFQKIIFLKCLRPDKVTNAMQDFVSNNLGQKFIEPQTADLHLVFRDSSATTPLIFVLSVGTDPAADLYKFAEEMKFSKRLNTISLGQGQGPRAESLMRAAMEKGQWVFFQNCHLSPSWMPSLERLVEQVDPDHVHKDFRLWLTSMPSPQFPVMILQNGSKMTVEPPRGIKANLLRSYITLSDDFLTSCTGKVDEFKHLLLSLCLFHAVLLERRKFGPLGFNIPYEFTDGDLRICMSQLRMFLMEYTEIAYKVLKYTAGEINYGGRVTDDWDRRCVMNVLDDFYAAKVLDANFCYDDSQIYHQLPPVSEHQAYVGYVRSLPINDTPEIFGLHENANITFAQNETYRTLTDLLDLQPKTATAGENRDVVIEKLVKDVLSRVPRPLPLATVMEKYPVMYEQVSSIHSYMINYESLKMSTSIRK
;
A
#
# COMPACT_ATOMS: atom_id res chain seq x y z
N MET A 1 -35.23 -6.77 -16.20
CA MET A 1 -35.82 -7.85 -15.41
C MET A 1 -36.22 -7.27 -14.06
N ASP A 2 -37.50 -7.32 -13.68
CA ASP A 2 -37.97 -6.88 -12.36
C ASP A 2 -38.03 -8.10 -11.41
N VAL A 3 -36.88 -8.73 -11.14
CA VAL A 3 -36.81 -9.77 -10.09
C VAL A 3 -36.58 -9.06 -8.76
N ALA A 4 -37.50 -9.26 -7.81
CA ALA A 4 -37.41 -8.65 -6.48
C ALA A 4 -36.23 -9.24 -5.68
N ASN A 5 -35.63 -8.42 -4.83
CA ASN A 5 -34.57 -8.86 -3.92
C ASN A 5 -35.12 -9.94 -2.97
N PRO A 6 -34.60 -11.18 -3.02
CA PRO A 6 -35.13 -12.29 -2.23
C PRO A 6 -34.75 -12.24 -0.75
N ALA A 7 -33.75 -11.42 -0.37
CA ALA A 7 -33.29 -11.30 1.02
C ALA A 7 -32.82 -9.88 1.37
N PRO A 8 -33.74 -8.91 1.48
CA PRO A 8 -33.42 -7.51 1.78
C PRO A 8 -32.70 -7.30 3.13
N GLU A 9 -32.74 -8.29 4.02
CA GLU A 9 -32.13 -8.22 5.34
C GLU A 9 -30.59 -8.32 5.34
N TRP A 10 -29.98 -8.89 4.30
CA TRP A 10 -28.52 -8.95 4.16
C TRP A 10 -28.02 -8.64 2.74
N ILE A 11 -28.89 -8.68 1.73
CA ILE A 11 -28.59 -8.23 0.36
C ILE A 11 -29.06 -6.79 0.22
N THR A 12 -28.11 -5.87 0.05
CA THR A 12 -28.44 -4.47 -0.26
C THR A 12 -28.95 -4.35 -1.70
N ASP A 13 -29.74 -3.32 -2.00
CA ASP A 13 -30.21 -3.03 -3.37
C ASP A 13 -29.06 -2.92 -4.38
N ARG A 14 -27.90 -2.42 -3.94
CA ARG A 14 -26.68 -2.35 -4.75
C ARG A 14 -26.16 -3.74 -5.12
N ILE A 15 -26.04 -4.64 -4.15
CA ILE A 15 -25.60 -6.03 -4.38
C ILE A 15 -26.59 -6.72 -5.31
N TRP A 16 -27.90 -6.56 -5.05
CA TRP A 16 -28.92 -7.18 -5.88
C TRP A 16 -28.87 -6.69 -7.32
N LEU A 17 -28.68 -5.38 -7.53
CA LEU A 17 -28.50 -4.81 -8.87
C LEU A 17 -27.29 -5.42 -9.60
N GLU A 18 -26.15 -5.60 -8.92
CA GLU A 18 -24.97 -6.26 -9.49
C GLU A 18 -25.21 -7.75 -9.79
N ILE A 19 -26.06 -8.44 -9.02
CA ILE A 19 -26.46 -9.82 -9.32
C ILE A 19 -27.37 -9.86 -10.57
N LEU A 20 -28.31 -8.93 -10.69
CA LEU A 20 -29.18 -8.83 -11.87
C LEU A 20 -28.39 -8.55 -13.16
N THR A 21 -27.30 -7.79 -13.07
CA THR A 21 -26.46 -7.50 -14.25
C THR A 21 -25.64 -8.71 -14.70
N LEU A 22 -25.41 -9.71 -13.84
CA LEU A 22 -24.74 -10.96 -14.25
C LEU A 22 -25.47 -11.66 -15.40
N GLU A 23 -26.81 -11.58 -15.46
CA GLU A 23 -27.60 -12.21 -16.52
C GLU A 23 -27.30 -11.67 -17.94
N SER A 24 -26.58 -10.54 -18.04
CA SER A 24 -26.06 -10.06 -19.33
C SER A 24 -24.97 -10.98 -19.91
N LEU A 25 -24.30 -11.76 -19.07
CA LEU A 25 -23.25 -12.70 -19.43
C LEU A 25 -23.86 -14.09 -19.67
N GLU A 26 -23.47 -14.74 -20.77
CA GLU A 26 -23.99 -16.06 -21.16
C GLU A 26 -23.83 -17.14 -20.06
N PRO A 27 -22.69 -17.25 -19.34
CA PRO A 27 -22.52 -18.25 -18.28
C PRO A 27 -23.46 -18.06 -17.07
N PHE A 28 -24.07 -16.89 -16.91
CA PHE A 28 -24.91 -16.53 -15.76
C PHE A 28 -26.40 -16.40 -16.11
N LYS A 29 -26.83 -16.94 -17.26
CA LYS A 29 -28.24 -16.92 -17.66
C LYS A 29 -29.10 -17.68 -16.65
N GLY A 30 -30.16 -17.04 -16.16
CA GLY A 30 -31.05 -17.59 -15.12
C GLY A 30 -30.49 -17.55 -13.70
N PHE A 31 -29.32 -16.93 -13.50
CA PHE A 31 -28.69 -16.86 -12.18
C PHE A 31 -29.54 -16.10 -11.15
N ALA A 32 -30.10 -14.94 -11.51
CA ALA A 32 -30.88 -14.15 -10.57
C ALA A 32 -32.24 -14.81 -10.28
N GLU A 33 -32.85 -15.45 -11.29
CA GLU A 33 -34.07 -16.24 -11.12
C GLU A 33 -33.85 -17.41 -10.15
N ASN A 34 -32.73 -18.14 -10.27
CA ASN A 34 -32.41 -19.29 -9.40
C ASN A 34 -31.81 -18.89 -8.03
N PHE A 35 -31.51 -17.62 -7.80
CA PHE A 35 -30.80 -17.17 -6.60
C PHE A 35 -31.56 -17.53 -5.31
N HIS A 36 -32.89 -17.39 -5.31
CA HIS A 36 -33.74 -17.67 -4.16
C HIS A 36 -33.74 -19.15 -3.72
N THR A 37 -33.46 -20.07 -4.64
CA THR A 37 -33.42 -21.52 -4.37
C THR A 37 -32.28 -21.90 -3.44
N TYR A 38 -31.14 -21.22 -3.54
CA TYR A 38 -29.91 -21.51 -2.78
C TYR A 38 -29.54 -20.40 -1.79
N LEU A 39 -30.54 -19.65 -1.32
CA LEU A 39 -30.34 -18.46 -0.50
C LEU A 39 -29.49 -18.70 0.74
N GLN A 40 -29.67 -19.85 1.40
CA GLN A 40 -28.89 -20.21 2.59
C GLN A 40 -27.42 -20.49 2.27
N ASP A 41 -27.11 -21.03 1.09
CA ASP A 41 -25.73 -21.30 0.69
C ASP A 41 -25.02 -20.00 0.32
N TYR A 42 -25.69 -19.09 -0.40
CA TYR A 42 -25.17 -17.75 -0.65
C TYR A 42 -24.98 -16.95 0.64
N LYS A 43 -25.87 -17.12 1.62
CA LYS A 43 -25.71 -16.52 2.95
C LYS A 43 -24.46 -17.03 3.67
N LYS A 44 -24.16 -18.33 3.61
CA LYS A 44 -22.90 -18.87 4.15
C LYS A 44 -21.68 -18.27 3.49
N ILE A 45 -21.72 -18.03 2.17
CA ILE A 45 -20.64 -17.34 1.46
C ILE A 45 -20.54 -15.90 1.94
N PHE A 46 -21.65 -15.18 2.00
CA PHE A 46 -21.70 -13.80 2.44
C PHE A 46 -21.13 -13.61 3.87
N ASP A 47 -21.49 -14.51 4.79
CA ASP A 47 -21.07 -14.48 6.20
C ASP A 47 -19.66 -15.09 6.43
N SER A 48 -19.02 -15.66 5.41
CA SER A 48 -17.70 -16.31 5.51
C SER A 48 -16.56 -15.30 5.70
N THR A 49 -15.53 -15.67 6.45
CA THR A 49 -14.25 -14.94 6.52
C THR A 49 -13.45 -15.08 5.23
N ASP A 50 -13.60 -16.21 4.53
CA ASP A 50 -12.84 -16.56 3.31
C ASP A 50 -13.81 -16.95 2.18
N PRO A 51 -14.69 -16.03 1.73
CA PRO A 51 -15.71 -16.32 0.72
C PRO A 51 -15.12 -16.67 -0.64
N GLU A 52 -13.91 -16.22 -0.95
CA GLU A 52 -13.19 -16.53 -2.19
C GLU A 52 -12.85 -18.01 -2.36
N ARG A 53 -12.81 -18.77 -1.24
CA ARG A 53 -12.57 -20.22 -1.23
C ARG A 53 -13.84 -21.04 -1.01
N ALA A 54 -14.99 -20.37 -0.87
CA ALA A 54 -16.26 -21.05 -0.66
C ALA A 54 -16.79 -21.64 -1.98
N THR A 55 -17.40 -22.82 -1.90
CA THR A 55 -17.97 -23.50 -3.08
C THR A 55 -19.35 -22.92 -3.40
N LEU A 56 -19.59 -22.61 -4.68
CA LEU A 56 -20.92 -22.22 -5.15
C LEU A 56 -21.91 -23.41 -5.11
N PRO A 57 -23.22 -23.16 -5.09
CA PRO A 57 -24.21 -24.23 -5.05
C PRO A 57 -24.40 -24.93 -6.42
N GLN A 58 -24.47 -26.26 -6.39
CA GLN A 58 -24.88 -27.15 -7.49
C GLN A 58 -24.29 -26.80 -8.87
N GLU A 59 -25.15 -26.51 -9.84
CA GLU A 59 -24.81 -26.24 -11.25
C GLU A 59 -23.82 -25.09 -11.42
N TRP A 60 -23.78 -24.14 -10.47
CA TRP A 60 -22.83 -23.01 -10.50
C TRP A 60 -21.43 -23.39 -10.02
N ALA A 61 -21.28 -24.48 -9.25
CA ALA A 61 -19.98 -24.97 -8.81
C ALA A 61 -19.16 -25.52 -9.99
N ASP A 62 -19.82 -26.34 -10.81
CA ASP A 62 -19.22 -27.07 -11.93
C ASP A 62 -19.37 -26.32 -13.26
N GLY A 63 -20.40 -25.49 -13.40
CA GLY A 63 -20.70 -24.74 -14.62
C GLY A 63 -19.90 -23.45 -14.79
N LEU A 64 -19.25 -22.96 -13.73
CA LEU A 64 -18.44 -21.74 -13.76
C LEU A 64 -16.95 -22.05 -13.60
N ASP A 65 -16.12 -21.41 -14.43
CA ASP A 65 -14.67 -21.42 -14.26
C ASP A 65 -14.22 -20.52 -13.09
N ASP A 66 -12.95 -20.62 -12.71
CA ASP A 66 -12.40 -19.87 -11.57
C ASP A 66 -12.51 -18.35 -11.77
N PHE A 67 -12.39 -17.86 -13.00
CA PHE A 67 -12.51 -16.43 -13.28
C PHE A 67 -13.96 -15.95 -13.16
N GLN A 68 -14.92 -16.74 -13.67
CA GLN A 68 -16.34 -16.47 -13.55
C GLN A 68 -16.78 -16.48 -12.08
N LYS A 69 -16.25 -17.40 -11.26
CA LYS A 69 -16.48 -17.39 -9.81
C LYS A 69 -16.05 -16.08 -9.14
N ILE A 70 -14.96 -15.46 -9.60
CA ILE A 70 -14.52 -14.13 -9.14
C ILE A 70 -15.52 -13.04 -9.54
N ILE A 71 -16.13 -13.12 -10.73
CA ILE A 71 -17.15 -12.17 -11.18
C ILE A 71 -18.35 -12.20 -10.23
N PHE A 72 -18.82 -13.40 -9.86
CA PHE A 72 -19.89 -13.55 -8.86
C PHE A 72 -19.46 -12.98 -7.50
N LEU A 73 -18.26 -13.32 -7.03
CA LEU A 73 -17.74 -12.83 -5.75
C LEU A 73 -17.69 -11.29 -5.72
N LYS A 74 -17.33 -10.64 -6.84
CA LYS A 74 -17.32 -9.18 -6.96
C LYS A 74 -18.70 -8.56 -6.74
N CYS A 75 -19.78 -9.25 -7.09
CA CYS A 75 -21.14 -8.78 -6.81
C CYS A 75 -21.48 -8.89 -5.31
N LEU A 76 -21.09 -9.99 -4.66
CA LEU A 76 -21.50 -10.32 -3.29
C LEU A 76 -20.56 -9.79 -2.20
N ARG A 77 -19.25 -10.04 -2.36
CA ARG A 77 -18.16 -9.73 -1.43
C ARG A 77 -17.00 -9.04 -2.18
N PRO A 78 -17.20 -7.80 -2.67
CA PRO A 78 -16.17 -7.05 -3.38
C PRO A 78 -14.89 -6.83 -2.56
N ASP A 79 -14.95 -6.89 -1.23
CA ASP A 79 -13.80 -6.83 -0.33
C ASP A 79 -12.82 -8.01 -0.47
N LYS A 80 -13.25 -9.14 -1.07
CA LYS A 80 -12.43 -10.36 -1.16
C LYS A 80 -11.99 -10.69 -2.58
N VAL A 81 -12.28 -9.80 -3.55
CA VAL A 81 -11.89 -9.99 -4.95
C VAL A 81 -10.37 -9.99 -5.12
N THR A 82 -9.63 -9.13 -4.42
CA THR A 82 -8.15 -9.15 -4.48
C THR A 82 -7.58 -10.47 -4.00
N ASN A 83 -8.12 -11.06 -2.92
CA ASN A 83 -7.75 -12.39 -2.46
C ASN A 83 -8.03 -13.46 -3.52
N ALA A 84 -9.22 -13.41 -4.13
CA ALA A 84 -9.59 -14.34 -5.18
C ALA A 84 -8.69 -14.22 -6.42
N MET A 85 -8.29 -13.00 -6.78
CA MET A 85 -7.31 -12.75 -7.84
C MET A 85 -5.93 -13.32 -7.50
N GLN A 86 -5.49 -13.21 -6.24
CA GLN A 86 -4.23 -13.83 -5.78
C GLN A 86 -4.29 -15.35 -5.88
N ASP A 87 -5.37 -15.98 -5.40
CA ASP A 87 -5.56 -17.43 -5.48
C ASP A 87 -5.58 -17.88 -6.96
N PHE A 88 -6.27 -17.13 -7.84
CA PHE A 88 -6.29 -17.39 -9.28
C PHE A 88 -4.89 -17.31 -9.92
N VAL A 89 -4.12 -16.27 -9.62
CA VAL A 89 -2.74 -16.13 -10.11
C VAL A 89 -1.85 -17.24 -9.57
N SER A 90 -1.99 -17.60 -8.29
CA SER A 90 -1.21 -18.68 -7.68
C SER A 90 -1.51 -20.03 -8.32
N ASN A 91 -2.77 -20.34 -8.58
CA ASN A 91 -3.19 -21.60 -9.20
C ASN A 91 -2.73 -21.72 -10.66
N ASN A 92 -2.68 -20.61 -11.41
CA ASN A 92 -2.37 -20.63 -12.84
C ASN A 92 -0.89 -20.37 -13.17
N LEU A 93 -0.22 -19.49 -12.42
CA LEU A 93 1.19 -19.09 -12.66
C LEU A 93 2.14 -19.57 -11.56
N GLY A 94 1.62 -19.83 -10.35
CA GLY A 94 2.36 -20.29 -9.19
C GLY A 94 2.51 -19.24 -8.09
N GLN A 95 2.65 -19.71 -6.86
CA GLN A 95 2.74 -18.90 -5.64
C GLN A 95 3.77 -17.75 -5.70
N LYS A 96 4.90 -17.95 -6.38
CA LYS A 96 5.98 -16.95 -6.53
C LYS A 96 5.55 -15.64 -7.22
N PHE A 97 4.40 -15.63 -7.91
CA PHE A 97 3.88 -14.45 -8.60
C PHE A 97 3.02 -13.55 -7.70
N ILE A 98 2.63 -14.03 -6.51
CA ILE A 98 1.93 -13.23 -5.49
C ILE A 98 2.80 -12.97 -4.25
N GLU A 99 3.94 -13.63 -4.14
CA GLU A 99 4.88 -13.39 -3.05
C GLU A 99 5.71 -12.11 -3.26
N PRO A 100 6.03 -11.36 -2.18
CA PRO A 100 6.93 -10.21 -2.26
C PRO A 100 8.28 -10.62 -2.84
N GLN A 101 8.66 -10.02 -3.97
CA GLN A 101 9.99 -10.21 -4.56
C GLN A 101 10.91 -9.05 -4.19
N THR A 102 12.10 -9.35 -3.70
CA THR A 102 13.16 -8.35 -3.52
C THR A 102 13.79 -8.02 -4.86
N ALA A 103 14.00 -6.74 -5.15
CA ALA A 103 14.76 -6.34 -6.33
C ALA A 103 16.19 -6.87 -6.24
N ASP A 104 16.60 -7.67 -7.24
CA ASP A 104 17.95 -8.22 -7.31
C ASP A 104 18.79 -7.39 -8.29
N LEU A 105 19.68 -6.55 -7.74
CA LEU A 105 20.58 -5.72 -8.52
C LEU A 105 21.55 -6.54 -9.37
N HIS A 106 21.90 -7.76 -8.97
CA HIS A 106 22.79 -8.62 -9.76
C HIS A 106 22.13 -9.06 -11.06
N LEU A 107 20.84 -9.43 -11.01
CA LEU A 107 20.08 -9.85 -12.20
C LEU A 107 19.95 -8.69 -13.19
N VAL A 108 19.52 -7.52 -12.71
CA VAL A 108 19.30 -6.36 -13.58
C VAL A 108 20.63 -5.84 -14.14
N PHE A 109 21.70 -5.87 -13.35
CA PHE A 109 23.03 -5.49 -13.80
C PHE A 109 23.57 -6.44 -14.88
N ARG A 110 23.38 -7.75 -14.72
CA ARG A 110 23.84 -8.76 -15.69
C ARG A 110 23.23 -8.51 -17.08
N ASP A 111 21.96 -8.11 -17.11
CA ASP A 111 21.22 -7.88 -18.35
C ASP A 111 21.40 -6.42 -18.86
N SER A 112 22.27 -5.63 -18.22
CA SER A 112 22.59 -4.24 -18.59
C SER A 112 23.88 -4.10 -19.40
N SER A 113 24.02 -2.97 -20.10
CA SER A 113 25.18 -2.65 -20.93
C SER A 113 25.63 -1.19 -20.73
N ALA A 114 26.71 -0.78 -21.40
CA ALA A 114 27.17 0.61 -21.38
C ALA A 114 26.20 1.60 -22.05
N THR A 115 25.29 1.10 -22.90
CA THR A 115 24.30 1.91 -23.62
C THR A 115 22.89 1.75 -23.05
N THR A 116 22.71 0.91 -22.04
CA THR A 116 21.41 0.64 -21.38
C THR A 116 21.42 1.26 -19.99
N PRO A 117 20.79 2.44 -19.79
CA PRO A 117 20.69 3.05 -18.47
C PRO A 117 19.91 2.18 -17.49
N LEU A 118 20.30 2.21 -16.23
CA LEU A 118 19.63 1.56 -15.11
C LEU A 118 18.86 2.60 -14.33
N ILE A 119 17.55 2.40 -14.17
CA ILE A 119 16.64 3.44 -13.67
C ILE A 119 15.89 2.91 -12.46
N PHE A 120 16.10 3.54 -11.32
CA PHE A 120 15.26 3.39 -10.15
C PHE A 120 14.09 4.36 -10.22
N VAL A 121 12.89 3.80 -10.36
CA VAL A 121 11.63 4.53 -10.26
C VAL A 121 11.22 4.52 -8.79
N LEU A 122 11.25 5.69 -8.16
CA LEU A 122 11.06 5.84 -6.72
C LEU A 122 9.58 6.07 -6.39
N SER A 123 9.08 5.32 -5.41
CA SER A 123 7.91 5.72 -4.64
C SER A 123 8.30 6.73 -3.55
N VAL A 124 7.32 7.48 -3.06
CA VAL A 124 7.54 8.47 -1.99
C VAL A 124 8.16 7.78 -0.76
N GLY A 125 9.17 8.41 -0.16
CA GLY A 125 9.84 7.91 1.04
C GLY A 125 10.82 6.75 0.81
N THR A 126 11.17 6.41 -0.44
CA THR A 126 12.17 5.38 -0.77
C THR A 126 13.47 5.97 -1.31
N ASP A 127 14.60 5.35 -0.98
CA ASP A 127 15.93 5.71 -1.52
C ASP A 127 16.80 4.45 -1.70
N PRO A 128 17.14 4.05 -2.93
CA PRO A 128 17.95 2.87 -3.23
C PRO A 128 19.46 3.15 -3.15
N ALA A 129 19.90 4.36 -2.75
CA ALA A 129 21.31 4.72 -2.75
C ALA A 129 22.16 3.76 -1.91
N ALA A 130 21.68 3.39 -0.71
CA ALA A 130 22.38 2.46 0.18
C ALA A 130 22.56 1.07 -0.47
N ASP A 131 21.52 0.56 -1.13
CA ASP A 131 21.56 -0.72 -1.84
C ASP A 131 22.54 -0.67 -3.01
N LEU A 132 22.55 0.42 -3.77
CA LEU A 132 23.50 0.61 -4.87
C LEU A 132 24.94 0.74 -4.38
N TYR A 133 25.20 1.41 -3.25
CA TYR A 133 26.54 1.50 -2.67
C TYR A 133 27.06 0.14 -2.23
N LYS A 134 26.22 -0.64 -1.55
CA LYS A 134 26.53 -2.02 -1.15
C LYS A 134 26.81 -2.88 -2.38
N PHE A 135 25.96 -2.79 -3.40
CA PHE A 135 26.15 -3.52 -4.66
C PHE A 135 27.45 -3.13 -5.38
N ALA A 136 27.79 -1.84 -5.40
CA ALA A 136 29.05 -1.37 -5.98
C ALA A 136 30.26 -1.88 -5.19
N GLU A 137 30.17 -2.05 -3.88
CA GLU A 137 31.22 -2.67 -3.07
C GLU A 137 31.39 -4.16 -3.40
N GLU A 138 30.28 -4.91 -3.48
CA GLU A 138 30.26 -6.33 -3.89
C GLU A 138 30.89 -6.52 -5.28
N MET A 139 30.59 -5.62 -6.21
CA MET A 139 31.12 -5.61 -7.58
C MET A 139 32.54 -5.00 -7.69
N LYS A 140 33.16 -4.63 -6.56
CA LYS A 140 34.49 -3.97 -6.49
C LYS A 140 34.57 -2.68 -7.30
N PHE A 141 33.44 -1.99 -7.45
CA PHE A 141 33.25 -0.76 -8.21
C PHE A 141 33.04 0.47 -7.34
N SER A 142 33.01 0.34 -6.01
CA SER A 142 32.78 1.43 -5.06
C SER A 142 33.73 2.62 -5.25
N LYS A 143 35.01 2.40 -5.58
CA LYS A 143 35.97 3.48 -5.91
C LYS A 143 35.80 4.09 -7.31
N ARG A 144 35.05 3.43 -8.19
CA ARG A 144 34.76 3.82 -9.58
C ARG A 144 33.30 4.26 -9.75
N LEU A 145 32.56 4.41 -8.66
CA LEU A 145 31.20 4.93 -8.64
C LEU A 145 31.22 6.41 -8.29
N ASN A 146 30.78 7.25 -9.23
CA ASN A 146 30.64 8.68 -9.01
C ASN A 146 29.17 9.05 -8.85
N THR A 147 28.81 9.72 -7.76
CA THR A 147 27.42 10.11 -7.49
C THR A 147 27.25 11.63 -7.62
N ILE A 148 26.14 12.06 -8.22
CA ILE A 148 25.68 13.45 -8.22
C ILE A 148 24.18 13.46 -7.90
N SER A 149 23.78 14.18 -6.86
CA SER A 149 22.37 14.53 -6.64
C SER A 149 22.01 15.73 -7.51
N LEU A 150 21.09 15.54 -8.46
CA LEU A 150 20.69 16.57 -9.40
C LEU A 150 19.79 17.61 -8.71
N GLY A 151 20.12 18.86 -8.95
CA GLY A 151 19.38 20.04 -8.51
C GLY A 151 19.69 21.21 -9.42
N GLN A 152 19.33 22.42 -9.02
CA GLN A 152 19.58 23.61 -9.82
C GLN A 152 21.09 23.81 -10.05
N GLY A 153 21.50 23.94 -11.32
CA GLY A 153 22.88 24.24 -11.71
C GLY A 153 23.86 23.05 -11.76
N GLN A 154 23.43 21.81 -11.50
CA GLN A 154 24.33 20.64 -11.53
C GLN A 154 24.57 20.05 -12.95
N GLY A 155 23.78 20.45 -13.95
CA GLY A 155 23.81 19.89 -15.30
C GLY A 155 25.21 19.86 -15.97
N PRO A 156 25.95 20.98 -16.03
CA PRO A 156 27.28 20.99 -16.66
C PRO A 156 28.30 20.05 -15.97
N ARG A 157 28.23 19.95 -14.64
CA ARG A 157 29.07 19.03 -13.87
C ARG A 157 28.70 17.57 -14.14
N ALA A 158 27.40 17.28 -14.23
CA ALA A 158 26.89 15.96 -14.55
C ALA A 158 27.31 15.51 -15.97
N GLU A 159 27.25 16.41 -16.95
CA GLU A 159 27.72 16.14 -18.31
C GLU A 159 29.22 15.83 -18.36
N SER A 160 30.05 16.68 -17.74
CA SER A 160 31.49 16.47 -17.70
C SER A 160 31.86 15.14 -17.01
N LEU A 161 31.16 14.81 -15.92
CA LEU A 161 31.35 13.55 -15.21
C LEU A 161 30.99 12.35 -16.09
N MET A 162 29.86 12.39 -16.78
CA MET A 162 29.40 11.31 -17.65
C MET A 162 30.40 11.04 -18.78
N ARG A 163 30.87 12.09 -19.47
CA ARG A 163 31.86 11.95 -20.55
C ARG A 163 33.16 11.30 -20.05
N ALA A 164 33.68 11.78 -18.91
CA ALA A 164 34.89 11.21 -18.31
C ALA A 164 34.70 9.75 -17.85
N ALA A 165 33.51 9.42 -17.35
CA ALA A 165 33.17 8.07 -16.92
C ALA A 165 33.03 7.09 -18.09
N MET A 166 32.51 7.55 -19.23
CA MET A 166 32.41 6.77 -20.47
C MET A 166 33.79 6.36 -20.99
N GLU A 167 34.79 7.24 -20.90
CA GLU A 167 36.17 6.94 -21.30
C GLU A 167 36.87 6.00 -20.31
N LYS A 168 36.66 6.21 -18.99
CA LYS A 168 37.36 5.48 -17.91
C LYS A 168 36.64 4.20 -17.45
N GLY A 169 35.48 3.89 -18.00
CA GLY A 169 34.67 2.75 -17.57
C GLY A 169 34.14 2.86 -16.15
N GLN A 170 33.73 4.05 -15.73
CA GLN A 170 33.24 4.29 -14.37
C GLN A 170 31.71 4.22 -14.32
N TRP A 171 31.16 4.02 -13.13
CA TRP A 171 29.72 4.13 -12.92
C TRP A 171 29.37 5.57 -12.55
N VAL A 172 28.25 6.04 -13.07
CA VAL A 172 27.69 7.34 -12.74
C VAL A 172 26.31 7.13 -12.14
N PHE A 173 26.06 7.73 -10.98
CA PHE A 173 24.79 7.68 -10.30
C PHE A 173 24.20 9.08 -10.20
N PHE A 174 23.17 9.36 -10.99
CA PHE A 174 22.41 10.61 -10.91
C PHE A 174 21.16 10.40 -10.07
N GLN A 175 21.12 11.07 -8.91
CA GLN A 175 19.98 11.01 -8.02
C GLN A 175 19.00 12.15 -8.30
N ASN A 176 17.73 11.91 -8.03
CA ASN A 176 16.66 12.90 -8.03
C ASN A 176 16.48 13.62 -9.38
N CYS A 177 16.52 12.89 -10.48
CA CYS A 177 16.40 13.43 -11.84
C CYS A 177 15.13 14.30 -12.04
N HIS A 178 14.02 13.92 -11.41
CA HIS A 178 12.76 14.69 -11.37
C HIS A 178 12.91 16.14 -10.84
N LEU A 179 13.96 16.44 -10.06
CA LEU A 179 14.24 17.79 -9.54
C LEU A 179 15.02 18.67 -10.54
N SER A 180 15.44 18.13 -11.69
CA SER A 180 16.19 18.88 -12.71
C SER A 180 15.56 18.75 -14.10
N PRO A 181 14.27 19.13 -14.27
CA PRO A 181 13.55 18.93 -15.54
C PRO A 181 14.17 19.70 -16.71
N SER A 182 14.81 20.85 -16.46
CA SER A 182 15.44 21.66 -17.51
C SER A 182 16.66 20.99 -18.14
N TRP A 183 17.31 20.05 -17.44
CA TRP A 183 18.50 19.35 -17.94
C TRP A 183 18.17 17.98 -18.57
N MET A 184 16.97 17.45 -18.34
CA MET A 184 16.55 16.15 -18.88
C MET A 184 16.72 16.01 -20.41
N PRO A 185 16.40 17.02 -21.25
CA PRO A 185 16.66 16.94 -22.69
C PRO A 185 18.15 16.84 -23.05
N SER A 186 19.03 17.45 -22.25
CA SER A 186 20.47 17.33 -22.43
C SER A 186 20.97 15.94 -22.05
N LEU A 187 20.45 15.37 -20.96
CA LEU A 187 20.75 13.99 -20.57
C LEU A 187 20.31 12.99 -21.66
N GLU A 188 19.13 13.19 -22.25
CA GLU A 188 18.65 12.36 -23.36
C GLU A 188 19.63 12.35 -24.53
N ARG A 189 20.09 13.53 -24.97
CA ARG A 189 21.10 13.65 -26.03
C ARG A 189 22.43 12.98 -25.66
N LEU A 190 22.85 13.09 -24.39
CA LEU A 190 24.09 12.45 -23.94
C LEU A 190 24.00 10.92 -24.01
N VAL A 191 22.85 10.35 -23.62
CA VAL A 191 22.61 8.90 -23.70
C VAL A 191 22.50 8.45 -25.15
N GLU A 192 21.84 9.21 -26.02
CA GLU A 192 21.72 8.91 -27.46
C GLU A 192 23.07 8.95 -28.19
N GLN A 193 23.99 9.82 -27.76
CA GLN A 193 25.32 9.95 -28.33
C GLN A 193 26.34 8.92 -27.81
N VAL A 194 25.94 7.99 -26.94
CA VAL A 194 26.81 6.91 -26.49
C VAL A 194 27.06 5.96 -27.67
N ASP A 195 28.25 6.06 -28.26
CA ASP A 195 28.69 5.15 -29.31
C ASP A 195 29.06 3.78 -28.71
N PRO A 196 28.32 2.69 -29.06
CA PRO A 196 28.59 1.36 -28.55
C PRO A 196 29.99 0.82 -28.85
N ASP A 197 30.63 1.29 -29.93
CA ASP A 197 31.94 0.81 -30.38
C ASP A 197 33.10 1.51 -29.65
N HIS A 198 32.86 2.72 -29.13
CA HIS A 198 33.89 3.55 -28.49
C HIS A 198 33.73 3.67 -26.96
N VAL A 199 32.53 3.45 -26.42
CA VAL A 199 32.29 3.53 -24.97
C VAL A 199 32.99 2.39 -24.24
N HIS A 200 33.57 2.69 -23.06
CA HIS A 200 34.18 1.66 -22.23
C HIS A 200 33.12 0.66 -21.74
N LYS A 201 33.36 -0.64 -21.92
CA LYS A 201 32.39 -1.72 -21.62
C LYS A 201 31.88 -1.76 -20.17
N ASP A 202 32.73 -1.38 -19.22
CA ASP A 202 32.36 -1.28 -17.80
C ASP A 202 31.48 -0.05 -17.43
N PHE A 203 31.36 0.95 -18.30
CA PHE A 203 30.56 2.14 -18.01
C PHE A 203 29.12 1.75 -17.71
N ARG A 204 28.52 2.34 -16.68
CA ARG A 204 27.10 2.19 -16.36
C ARG A 204 26.52 3.50 -15.88
N LEU A 205 25.34 3.81 -16.38
CA LEU A 205 24.55 4.98 -15.97
C LEU A 205 23.39 4.52 -15.09
N TRP A 206 23.40 4.97 -13.84
CA TRP A 206 22.35 4.74 -12.85
C TRP A 206 21.58 6.04 -12.61
N LEU A 207 20.25 5.98 -12.63
CA LEU A 207 19.36 7.13 -12.47
C LEU A 207 18.37 6.85 -11.35
N THR A 208 18.04 7.83 -10.52
CA THR A 208 16.83 7.78 -9.67
C THR A 208 15.85 8.89 -10.04
N SER A 209 14.58 8.53 -10.13
CA SER A 209 13.52 9.53 -10.35
C SER A 209 12.19 9.06 -9.79
N MET A 210 11.42 9.98 -9.21
CA MET A 210 9.98 9.79 -9.11
C MET A 210 9.35 9.88 -10.51
N PRO A 211 8.18 9.25 -10.75
CA PRO A 211 7.43 9.42 -11.99
C PRO A 211 7.22 10.89 -12.30
N SER A 212 7.65 11.32 -13.50
CA SER A 212 7.59 12.71 -13.94
C SER A 212 7.36 12.75 -15.45
N PRO A 213 6.42 13.56 -15.95
CA PRO A 213 6.19 13.72 -17.39
C PRO A 213 7.34 14.42 -18.10
N GLN A 214 8.26 15.05 -17.36
CA GLN A 214 9.47 15.68 -17.91
C GLN A 214 10.65 14.72 -18.02
N PHE A 215 10.54 13.49 -17.48
CA PHE A 215 11.61 12.51 -17.62
C PHE A 215 11.66 11.99 -19.07
N PRO A 216 12.85 11.86 -19.70
CA PRO A 216 12.94 11.54 -21.12
C PRO A 216 12.37 10.16 -21.47
N VAL A 217 11.46 10.14 -22.45
CA VAL A 217 10.80 8.90 -22.90
C VAL A 217 11.79 7.93 -23.50
N MET A 218 12.78 8.40 -24.27
CA MET A 218 13.80 7.55 -24.89
C MET A 218 14.62 6.79 -23.84
N ILE A 219 14.99 7.47 -22.75
CA ILE A 219 15.72 6.85 -21.64
C ILE A 219 14.84 5.80 -20.95
N LEU A 220 13.55 6.06 -20.76
CA LEU A 220 12.62 5.08 -20.17
C LEU A 220 12.34 3.87 -21.08
N GLN A 221 12.28 4.08 -22.39
CA GLN A 221 12.04 2.99 -23.34
C GLN A 221 13.26 2.07 -23.44
N ASN A 222 14.46 2.64 -23.51
CA ASN A 222 15.70 1.88 -23.72
C ASN A 222 16.43 1.47 -22.43
N GLY A 223 16.04 2.02 -21.29
CA GLY A 223 16.62 1.67 -20.00
C GLY A 223 15.97 0.44 -19.36
N SER A 224 16.71 -0.14 -18.41
CA SER A 224 16.20 -1.15 -17.48
C SER A 224 15.62 -0.46 -16.25
N LYS A 225 14.34 -0.72 -15.95
CA LYS A 225 13.58 -0.02 -14.92
C LYS A 225 13.35 -0.96 -13.75
N MET A 226 13.57 -0.43 -12.54
CA MET A 226 13.25 -1.10 -11.29
C MET A 226 12.41 -0.14 -10.47
N THR A 227 11.23 -0.58 -10.06
CA THR A 227 10.41 0.17 -9.10
C THR A 227 10.92 -0.12 -7.70
N VAL A 228 11.16 0.94 -6.94
CA VAL A 228 11.54 0.86 -5.53
C VAL A 228 10.32 1.35 -4.75
N GLU A 229 9.60 0.41 -4.16
CA GLU A 229 8.39 0.67 -3.41
C GLU A 229 8.56 0.24 -1.95
N PRO A 230 7.88 0.90 -0.99
CA PRO A 230 7.77 0.35 0.34
C PRO A 230 7.10 -1.03 0.29
N PRO A 231 7.60 -2.03 1.05
CA PRO A 231 6.98 -3.33 1.15
C PRO A 231 5.56 -3.17 1.70
N ARG A 232 4.62 -3.91 1.11
CA ARG A 232 3.23 -3.97 1.55
C ARG A 232 2.98 -5.23 2.36
N GLY A 233 2.32 -5.06 3.49
CA GLY A 233 1.99 -6.10 4.45
C GLY A 233 3.08 -6.34 5.49
N ILE A 234 2.71 -6.91 6.64
CA ILE A 234 3.64 -7.13 7.76
C ILE A 234 4.74 -8.09 7.35
N LYS A 235 4.40 -9.16 6.63
CA LYS A 235 5.36 -10.13 6.10
C LYS A 235 6.49 -9.44 5.34
N ALA A 236 6.17 -8.60 4.36
CA ALA A 236 7.16 -7.96 3.51
C ALA A 236 8.03 -6.94 4.30
N ASN A 237 7.42 -6.19 5.22
CA ASN A 237 8.12 -5.25 6.09
C ASN A 237 9.12 -5.95 7.03
N LEU A 238 8.71 -7.06 7.65
CA LEU A 238 9.58 -7.88 8.48
C LEU A 238 10.68 -8.55 7.68
N LEU A 239 10.39 -9.08 6.48
CA LEU A 239 11.41 -9.67 5.61
C LEU A 239 12.48 -8.63 5.26
N ARG A 240 12.07 -7.42 4.88
CA ARG A 240 13.01 -6.32 4.59
C ARG A 240 13.90 -6.02 5.79
N SER A 241 13.34 -5.99 6.99
CA SER A 241 14.09 -5.74 8.22
C SER A 241 15.07 -6.87 8.51
N TYR A 242 14.58 -8.12 8.59
CA TYR A 242 15.37 -9.27 9.04
C TYR A 242 16.41 -9.74 8.02
N ILE A 243 16.19 -9.59 6.71
CA ILE A 243 17.19 -9.95 5.68
C ILE A 243 18.48 -9.13 5.84
N THR A 244 18.38 -7.92 6.38
CA THR A 244 19.56 -7.05 6.58
C THR A 244 20.32 -7.33 7.88
N LEU A 245 19.73 -8.11 8.80
CA LEU A 245 20.34 -8.45 10.07
C LEU A 245 21.29 -9.64 9.93
N SER A 246 22.19 -9.81 10.89
CA SER A 246 23.10 -10.96 11.02
C SER A 246 22.99 -11.59 12.40
N ASP A 247 23.47 -12.83 12.55
CA ASP A 247 23.57 -13.48 13.86
C ASP A 247 24.42 -12.66 14.84
N ASP A 248 25.53 -12.08 14.38
CA ASP A 248 26.37 -11.18 15.18
C ASP A 248 25.58 -10.00 15.74
N PHE A 249 24.66 -9.44 14.93
CA PHE A 249 23.79 -8.37 15.39
C PHE A 249 22.78 -8.86 16.43
N LEU A 250 22.13 -10.01 16.18
CA LEU A 250 21.17 -10.61 17.12
C LEU A 250 21.78 -10.98 18.47
N THR A 251 23.08 -11.29 18.51
CA THR A 251 23.81 -11.60 19.74
C THR A 251 24.62 -10.42 20.29
N SER A 252 24.43 -9.22 19.76
CA SER A 252 25.29 -8.06 20.06
C SER A 252 25.09 -7.42 21.45
N CYS A 253 24.04 -7.82 22.18
CA CYS A 253 23.76 -7.36 23.54
C CYS A 253 24.26 -8.38 24.58
N THR A 254 25.56 -8.34 24.90
CA THR A 254 26.17 -9.30 25.84
C THR A 254 25.51 -9.24 27.21
N GLY A 255 25.04 -10.37 27.73
CA GLY A 255 24.37 -10.48 29.02
C GLY A 255 22.86 -10.20 29.00
N LYS A 256 22.30 -9.77 27.86
CA LYS A 256 20.85 -9.57 27.63
C LYS A 256 20.43 -9.94 26.20
N VAL A 257 20.99 -11.03 25.69
CA VAL A 257 20.79 -11.46 24.30
C VAL A 257 19.31 -11.81 24.07
N ASP A 258 18.71 -12.51 25.02
CA ASP A 258 17.33 -12.99 24.92
C ASP A 258 16.34 -11.83 24.91
N GLU A 259 16.52 -10.86 25.82
CA GLU A 259 15.68 -9.68 25.90
C GLU A 259 15.85 -8.77 24.67
N PHE A 260 17.07 -8.66 24.15
CA PHE A 260 17.32 -7.93 22.91
C PHE A 260 16.60 -8.58 21.72
N LYS A 261 16.70 -9.91 21.55
CA LYS A 261 16.02 -10.64 20.47
C LYS A 261 14.50 -10.46 20.52
N HIS A 262 13.90 -10.63 21.70
CA HIS A 262 12.45 -10.45 21.87
C HIS A 262 12.01 -9.01 21.57
N LEU A 263 12.68 -8.02 22.15
CA LEU A 263 12.34 -6.60 21.95
C LEU A 263 12.62 -6.13 20.52
N LEU A 264 13.62 -6.70 19.85
CA LEU A 264 13.92 -6.41 18.45
C LEU A 264 12.80 -6.90 17.53
N LEU A 265 12.29 -8.12 17.74
CA LEU A 265 11.12 -8.60 17.00
C LEU A 265 9.90 -7.73 17.26
N SER A 266 9.64 -7.36 18.53
CA SER A 266 8.54 -6.46 18.88
C SER A 266 8.67 -5.10 18.20
N LEU A 267 9.87 -4.52 18.15
CA LEU A 267 10.12 -3.23 17.50
C LEU A 267 9.93 -3.32 15.97
N CYS A 268 10.41 -4.38 15.32
CA CYS A 268 10.20 -4.62 13.90
C CYS A 268 8.73 -4.80 13.55
N LEU A 269 7.98 -5.56 14.38
CA LEU A 269 6.54 -5.72 14.24
C LEU A 269 5.80 -4.39 14.45
N PHE A 270 6.16 -3.62 15.47
CA PHE A 270 5.61 -2.29 15.71
C PHE A 270 5.80 -1.37 14.50
N HIS A 271 7.00 -1.35 13.92
CA HIS A 271 7.28 -0.57 12.72
C HIS A 271 6.41 -1.00 11.53
N ALA A 272 6.29 -2.31 11.29
CA ALA A 272 5.45 -2.85 10.23
C ALA A 272 3.97 -2.50 10.47
N VAL A 273 3.49 -2.59 11.72
CA VAL A 273 2.14 -2.20 12.13
C VAL A 273 1.89 -0.74 11.84
N LEU A 274 2.79 0.17 12.23
CA LEU A 274 2.63 1.60 11.93
C LEU A 274 2.58 1.89 10.43
N LEU A 275 3.45 1.24 9.65
CA LEU A 275 3.48 1.41 8.20
C LEU A 275 2.19 0.95 7.54
N GLU A 276 1.66 -0.19 7.94
CA GLU A 276 0.46 -0.77 7.35
C GLU A 276 -0.83 -0.13 7.89
N ARG A 277 -0.84 0.38 9.11
CA ARG A 277 -2.03 1.00 9.71
C ARG A 277 -2.53 2.20 8.90
N ARG A 278 -1.66 2.88 8.15
CA ARG A 278 -2.02 3.98 7.25
C ARG A 278 -3.06 3.60 6.18
N LYS A 279 -3.15 2.30 5.83
CA LYS A 279 -4.05 1.81 4.78
C LYS A 279 -5.53 1.91 5.16
N PHE A 280 -5.82 1.97 6.46
CA PHE A 280 -7.19 2.11 6.99
C PHE A 280 -7.68 3.57 7.05
N GLY A 281 -6.94 4.53 6.48
CA GLY A 281 -7.31 5.94 6.52
C GLY A 281 -7.52 6.43 7.97
N PRO A 282 -8.55 7.24 8.25
CA PRO A 282 -8.82 7.76 9.60
C PRO A 282 -9.08 6.71 10.70
N LEU A 283 -9.40 5.45 10.35
CA LEU A 283 -9.46 4.36 11.34
C LEU A 283 -8.06 3.93 11.82
N GLY A 284 -7.05 4.16 10.97
CA GLY A 284 -5.65 3.97 11.31
C GLY A 284 -5.03 5.23 11.89
N PHE A 285 -4.92 6.27 11.05
CA PHE A 285 -4.41 7.60 11.38
C PHE A 285 -5.19 8.67 10.61
N ASN A 286 -5.41 9.83 11.24
CA ASN A 286 -6.03 10.98 10.58
C ASN A 286 -5.17 11.51 9.42
N ILE A 287 -3.83 11.44 9.58
CA ILE A 287 -2.86 11.89 8.58
C ILE A 287 -2.00 10.69 8.13
N PRO A 288 -1.77 10.49 6.82
CA PRO A 288 -0.94 9.39 6.32
C PRO A 288 0.54 9.68 6.51
N TYR A 289 1.06 9.46 7.71
CA TYR A 289 2.47 9.66 8.03
C TYR A 289 3.40 8.71 7.26
N GLU A 290 4.55 9.23 6.85
CA GLU A 290 5.58 8.45 6.19
C GLU A 290 6.67 8.08 7.19
N PHE A 291 6.60 6.86 7.72
CA PHE A 291 7.70 6.26 8.47
C PHE A 291 8.68 5.58 7.52
N THR A 292 9.95 5.54 7.90
CA THR A 292 11.06 5.08 7.05
C THR A 292 11.92 4.06 7.78
N ASP A 293 12.71 3.29 7.04
CA ASP A 293 13.71 2.39 7.64
C ASP A 293 14.76 3.15 8.46
N GLY A 294 14.96 4.44 8.19
CA GLY A 294 15.82 5.30 9.00
C GLY A 294 15.32 5.40 10.44
N ASP A 295 14.00 5.54 10.62
CA ASP A 295 13.39 5.61 11.95
C ASP A 295 13.56 4.29 12.70
N LEU A 296 13.34 3.16 12.00
CA LEU A 296 13.55 1.83 12.57
C LEU A 296 15.01 1.60 12.98
N ARG A 297 15.98 1.92 12.10
CA ARG A 297 17.42 1.73 12.39
C ARG A 297 17.87 2.53 13.60
N ILE A 298 17.39 3.76 13.77
CA ILE A 298 17.69 4.58 14.95
C ILE A 298 17.10 3.91 16.20
N CYS A 299 15.85 3.44 16.15
CA CYS A 299 15.22 2.75 17.26
C CYS A 299 15.96 1.44 17.63
N MET A 300 16.41 0.66 16.65
CA MET A 300 17.21 -0.56 16.89
C MET A 300 18.55 -0.24 17.57
N SER A 301 19.23 0.82 17.10
CA SER A 301 20.49 1.28 17.69
C SER A 301 20.29 1.74 19.14
N GLN A 302 19.25 2.52 19.40
CA GLN A 302 18.89 2.97 20.75
C GLN A 302 18.48 1.82 21.66
N LEU A 303 17.71 0.84 21.17
CA LEU A 303 17.36 -0.36 21.90
C LEU A 303 18.62 -1.08 22.40
N ARG A 304 19.57 -1.35 21.48
CA ARG A 304 20.86 -1.96 21.82
C ARG A 304 21.62 -1.12 22.85
N MET A 305 21.74 0.18 22.60
CA MET A 305 22.48 1.10 23.48
C MET A 305 21.92 1.07 24.91
N PHE A 306 20.60 1.22 25.07
CA PHE A 306 19.97 1.25 26.40
C PHE A 306 20.02 -0.10 27.11
N LEU A 307 19.89 -1.21 26.39
CA LEU A 307 20.04 -2.54 27.02
C LEU A 307 21.46 -2.78 27.55
N MET A 308 22.47 -2.25 26.87
CA MET A 308 23.87 -2.37 27.27
C MET A 308 24.25 -1.39 28.40
N GLU A 309 23.62 -0.22 28.45
CA GLU A 309 23.92 0.84 29.43
C GLU A 309 23.24 0.61 30.79
N TYR A 310 21.96 0.28 30.79
CA TYR A 310 21.19 0.08 32.03
C TYR A 310 21.30 -1.35 32.53
N THR A 311 21.19 -1.59 33.84
CA THR A 311 21.11 -2.96 34.39
C THR A 311 19.75 -3.59 34.15
N GLU A 312 18.67 -2.83 34.38
CA GLU A 312 17.29 -3.23 34.10
C GLU A 312 16.79 -2.68 32.76
N ILE A 313 15.72 -3.23 32.23
CA ILE A 313 15.12 -2.75 30.98
C ILE A 313 14.34 -1.46 31.27
N ALA A 314 14.88 -0.34 30.78
CA ALA A 314 14.27 0.98 30.95
C ALA A 314 13.11 1.21 29.97
N TYR A 315 11.99 0.49 30.12
CA TYR A 315 10.82 0.59 29.24
C TYR A 315 10.32 2.01 29.04
N LYS A 316 10.32 2.83 30.09
CA LYS A 316 9.90 4.24 29.99
C LYS A 316 10.79 5.04 29.03
N VAL A 317 12.10 4.79 29.05
CA VAL A 317 13.06 5.45 28.15
C VAL A 317 12.84 4.94 26.73
N LEU A 318 12.76 3.61 26.54
CA LEU A 318 12.53 2.99 25.24
C LEU A 318 11.24 3.48 24.56
N LYS A 319 10.14 3.54 25.31
CA LYS A 319 8.85 4.05 24.84
C LYS A 319 8.92 5.53 24.49
N TYR A 320 9.54 6.34 25.34
CA TYR A 320 9.68 7.77 25.08
C TYR A 320 10.54 8.04 23.83
N THR A 321 11.68 7.37 23.69
CA THR A 321 12.56 7.60 22.53
C THR A 321 11.94 7.09 21.23
N ALA A 322 11.37 5.88 21.22
CA ALA A 322 10.72 5.37 20.01
C ALA A 322 9.44 6.13 19.70
N GLY A 323 8.54 6.27 20.67
CA GLY A 323 7.19 6.79 20.48
C GLY A 323 7.09 8.31 20.43
N GLU A 324 7.79 9.05 21.28
CA GLU A 324 7.67 10.51 21.35
C GLU A 324 8.69 11.25 20.47
N ILE A 325 9.90 10.69 20.32
CA ILE A 325 11.00 11.34 19.61
C ILE A 325 11.10 10.83 18.17
N ASN A 326 11.33 9.53 17.96
CA ASN A 326 11.65 9.01 16.63
C ASN A 326 10.40 8.94 15.74
N TYR A 327 9.39 8.15 16.13
CA TYR A 327 8.13 8.05 15.38
C TYR A 327 7.24 9.27 15.66
N GLY A 328 7.07 9.66 16.93
CA GLY A 328 6.25 10.81 17.33
C GLY A 328 6.74 12.15 16.81
N GLY A 329 8.04 12.30 16.52
CA GLY A 329 8.57 13.49 15.86
C GLY A 329 8.04 13.70 14.44
N ARG A 330 7.50 12.65 13.80
CA ARG A 330 6.82 12.73 12.50
C ARG A 330 5.33 12.97 12.61
N VAL A 331 4.75 12.71 13.78
CA VAL A 331 3.31 12.75 14.01
C VAL A 331 2.90 14.15 14.45
N THR A 332 2.07 14.79 13.64
CA THR A 332 1.66 16.19 13.81
C THR A 332 0.32 16.37 14.53
N ASP A 333 -0.51 15.32 14.58
CA ASP A 333 -1.82 15.32 15.23
C ASP A 333 -1.73 14.65 16.61
N ASP A 334 -2.30 15.28 17.63
CA ASP A 334 -2.21 14.81 19.02
C ASP A 334 -2.96 13.48 19.25
N TRP A 335 -4.04 13.23 18.51
CA TRP A 335 -4.79 11.97 18.61
C TRP A 335 -4.04 10.83 17.94
N ASP A 336 -3.46 11.08 16.77
CA ASP A 336 -2.57 10.12 16.11
C ASP A 336 -1.33 9.84 16.97
N ARG A 337 -0.77 10.85 17.64
CA ARG A 337 0.38 10.67 18.56
C ARG A 337 0.01 9.77 19.72
N ARG A 338 -1.16 10.00 20.33
CA ARG A 338 -1.70 9.13 21.38
C ARG A 338 -1.94 7.70 20.87
N CYS A 339 -2.44 7.56 19.64
CA CYS A 339 -2.62 6.26 18.99
C CYS A 339 -1.28 5.52 18.85
N VAL A 340 -0.24 6.17 18.33
CA VAL A 340 1.11 5.58 18.21
C VAL A 340 1.66 5.14 19.56
N MET A 341 1.51 5.96 20.60
CA MET A 341 1.95 5.63 21.96
C MET A 341 1.20 4.41 22.53
N ASN A 342 -0.12 4.37 22.37
CA ASN A 342 -0.93 3.23 22.80
C ASN A 342 -0.55 1.94 22.07
N VAL A 343 -0.32 2.01 20.76
CA VAL A 343 0.14 0.84 19.98
C VAL A 343 1.51 0.39 20.48
N LEU A 344 2.44 1.32 20.72
CA LEU A 344 3.79 1.01 21.21
C LEU A 344 3.77 0.32 22.58
N ASP A 345 2.79 0.62 23.43
CA ASP A 345 2.66 -0.01 24.75
C ASP A 345 2.49 -1.53 24.68
N ASP A 346 1.93 -2.06 23.59
CA ASP A 346 1.78 -3.49 23.37
C ASP A 346 3.07 -4.19 22.94
N PHE A 347 3.97 -3.46 22.26
CA PHE A 347 5.25 -3.99 21.76
C PHE A 347 6.42 -3.79 22.72
N TYR A 348 6.39 -2.76 23.56
CA TYR A 348 7.39 -2.55 24.61
C TYR A 348 6.81 -2.79 25.99
N ALA A 349 6.62 -4.05 26.36
CA ALA A 349 6.13 -4.43 27.68
C ALA A 349 6.85 -5.67 28.21
N ALA A 350 6.80 -5.91 29.53
CA ALA A 350 7.41 -7.10 30.12
C ALA A 350 6.84 -8.42 29.55
N LYS A 351 5.55 -8.41 29.16
CA LYS A 351 4.86 -9.55 28.54
C LYS A 351 5.54 -10.08 27.27
N VAL A 352 6.19 -9.20 26.49
CA VAL A 352 6.80 -9.59 25.21
C VAL A 352 8.10 -10.39 25.39
N LEU A 353 8.65 -10.45 26.60
CA LEU A 353 9.84 -11.24 26.90
C LEU A 353 9.54 -12.72 27.12
N ASP A 354 8.26 -13.09 27.19
CA ASP A 354 7.85 -14.49 27.19
C ASP A 354 7.98 -15.07 25.78
N ALA A 355 8.69 -16.19 25.64
CA ALA A 355 8.87 -16.88 24.38
C ALA A 355 7.55 -17.41 23.77
N ASN A 356 6.49 -17.55 24.58
CA ASN A 356 5.16 -17.95 24.13
C ASN A 356 4.22 -16.76 23.90
N PHE A 357 4.73 -15.52 23.97
CA PHE A 357 3.90 -14.34 23.78
C PHE A 357 3.40 -14.24 22.33
N CYS A 358 2.10 -14.01 22.17
CA CYS A 358 1.44 -13.74 20.89
C CYS A 358 0.95 -12.28 20.85
N TYR A 359 1.08 -11.64 19.69
CA TYR A 359 0.66 -10.26 19.44
C TYR A 359 -0.80 -10.17 18.96
N ASP A 360 -1.39 -11.31 18.57
CA ASP A 360 -2.75 -11.49 18.12
C ASP A 360 -3.36 -12.78 18.74
N ASP A 361 -4.68 -12.82 18.91
CA ASP A 361 -5.42 -13.97 19.44
C ASP A 361 -5.38 -15.16 18.47
N SER A 362 -5.21 -14.89 17.17
CA SER A 362 -5.01 -15.92 16.14
C SER A 362 -3.62 -16.59 16.21
N GLN A 363 -2.72 -16.08 17.06
CA GLN A 363 -1.36 -16.59 17.29
C GLN A 363 -0.49 -16.67 16.02
N ILE A 364 -0.80 -15.88 14.99
CA ILE A 364 -0.02 -15.83 13.75
C ILE A 364 1.29 -15.08 14.02
N TYR A 365 1.20 -14.01 14.78
CA TYR A 365 2.32 -13.16 15.15
C TYR A 365 2.72 -13.51 16.58
N HIS A 366 3.83 -14.22 16.75
CA HIS A 366 4.31 -14.68 18.05
C HIS A 366 5.83 -14.53 18.21
N GLN A 367 6.30 -14.61 19.45
CA GLN A 367 7.73 -14.65 19.77
C GLN A 367 8.37 -15.97 19.33
N LEU A 368 9.69 -15.94 19.14
CA LEU A 368 10.50 -17.14 18.92
C LEU A 368 11.32 -17.46 20.17
N PRO A 369 11.65 -18.74 20.40
CA PRO A 369 12.55 -19.12 21.47
C PRO A 369 13.90 -18.38 21.37
N PRO A 370 14.52 -17.94 22.48
CA PRO A 370 15.77 -17.14 22.44
C PRO A 370 16.96 -17.83 21.77
N VAL A 371 16.96 -19.17 21.78
CA VAL A 371 17.91 -20.04 21.07
C VAL A 371 17.86 -19.87 19.54
N SER A 372 16.79 -19.28 19.00
CA SER A 372 16.60 -19.10 17.57
C SER A 372 17.70 -18.23 16.95
N GLU A 373 18.27 -18.73 15.88
CA GLU A 373 19.24 -18.03 15.04
C GLU A 373 18.53 -17.21 13.96
N HIS A 374 19.27 -16.35 13.27
CA HIS A 374 18.76 -15.48 12.20
C HIS A 374 17.89 -16.22 11.18
N GLN A 375 18.35 -17.39 10.73
CA GLN A 375 17.63 -18.19 9.74
C GLN A 375 16.26 -18.66 10.23
N ALA A 376 16.09 -18.90 11.53
CA ALA A 376 14.80 -19.28 12.11
C ALA A 376 13.82 -18.09 12.08
N TYR A 377 14.28 -16.87 12.39
CA TYR A 377 13.46 -15.67 12.23
C TYR A 377 13.06 -15.44 10.78
N VAL A 378 13.99 -15.56 9.83
CA VAL A 378 13.67 -15.44 8.40
C VAL A 378 12.67 -16.51 7.95
N GLY A 379 12.84 -17.75 8.41
CA GLY A 379 11.91 -18.85 8.14
C GLY A 379 10.50 -18.58 8.68
N TYR A 380 10.40 -18.13 9.93
CA TYR A 380 9.15 -17.72 10.54
C TYR A 380 8.48 -16.59 9.76
N VAL A 381 9.19 -15.51 9.45
CA VAL A 381 8.64 -14.39 8.70
C VAL A 381 8.15 -14.84 7.31
N ARG A 382 8.87 -15.75 6.64
CA ARG A 382 8.41 -16.33 5.37
C ARG A 382 7.12 -17.15 5.50
N SER A 383 6.84 -17.73 6.67
CA SER A 383 5.62 -18.49 6.93
C SER A 383 4.39 -17.62 7.20
N LEU A 384 4.58 -16.33 7.49
CA LEU A 384 3.47 -15.39 7.73
C LEU A 384 2.55 -15.27 6.51
N PRO A 385 1.26 -14.95 6.72
CA PRO A 385 0.31 -14.73 5.64
C PRO A 385 0.70 -13.52 4.78
N ILE A 386 0.31 -13.54 3.51
CA ILE A 386 0.49 -12.41 2.59
C ILE A 386 -0.48 -11.28 2.94
N ASN A 387 -1.72 -11.64 3.28
CA ASN A 387 -2.76 -10.70 3.67
C ASN A 387 -2.83 -10.64 5.19
N ASP A 388 -2.61 -9.46 5.76
CA ASP A 388 -2.64 -9.26 7.20
C ASP A 388 -4.08 -9.31 7.73
N THR A 389 -4.26 -9.90 8.91
CA THR A 389 -5.53 -9.79 9.63
C THR A 389 -5.64 -8.42 10.32
N PRO A 390 -6.84 -7.84 10.48
CA PRO A 390 -7.01 -6.54 11.13
C PRO A 390 -6.60 -6.50 12.60
N GLU A 391 -6.59 -7.68 13.22
CA GLU A 391 -6.35 -7.93 14.63
C GLU A 391 -4.98 -7.45 15.11
N ILE A 392 -3.91 -7.70 14.35
CA ILE A 392 -2.55 -7.23 14.68
C ILE A 392 -2.43 -5.70 14.67
N PHE A 393 -3.36 -5.02 14.01
CA PHE A 393 -3.49 -3.56 14.06
C PHE A 393 -4.43 -3.11 15.20
N GLY A 394 -4.94 -4.00 16.06
CA GLY A 394 -5.93 -3.65 17.07
C GLY A 394 -7.20 -3.04 16.46
N LEU A 395 -7.59 -3.47 15.26
CA LEU A 395 -8.77 -3.02 14.53
C LEU A 395 -9.77 -4.16 14.36
N HIS A 396 -11.06 -3.81 14.34
CA HIS A 396 -12.13 -4.75 14.04
C HIS A 396 -12.12 -5.16 12.56
N GLU A 397 -12.59 -6.37 12.25
CA GLU A 397 -12.58 -6.95 10.90
C GLU A 397 -13.24 -6.06 9.83
N ASN A 398 -14.32 -5.37 10.22
CA ASN A 398 -15.00 -4.36 9.41
C ASN A 398 -14.09 -3.24 8.87
N ALA A 399 -12.99 -2.89 9.56
CA ALA A 399 -12.05 -1.89 9.08
C ALA A 399 -11.39 -2.32 7.75
N ASN A 400 -11.20 -3.63 7.57
CA ASN A 400 -10.64 -4.20 6.35
C ASN A 400 -11.61 -4.15 5.18
N ILE A 401 -12.92 -4.29 5.43
CA ILE A 401 -13.93 -4.36 4.37
C ILE A 401 -13.88 -3.10 3.50
N THR A 402 -13.92 -1.91 4.10
CA THR A 402 -13.91 -0.65 3.34
C THR A 402 -12.59 -0.46 2.59
N PHE A 403 -11.46 -0.75 3.23
CA PHE A 403 -10.15 -0.67 2.58
C PHE A 403 -10.06 -1.62 1.38
N ALA A 404 -10.39 -2.90 1.59
CA ALA A 404 -10.28 -3.93 0.57
C ALA A 404 -11.27 -3.69 -0.60
N GLN A 405 -12.47 -3.18 -0.34
CA GLN A 405 -13.38 -2.76 -1.41
C GLN A 405 -12.77 -1.64 -2.27
N ASN A 406 -12.17 -0.62 -1.63
CA ASN A 406 -11.53 0.47 -2.36
C ASN A 406 -10.36 -0.05 -3.22
N GLU A 407 -9.52 -0.95 -2.68
CA GLU A 407 -8.43 -1.58 -3.43
C GLU A 407 -8.96 -2.43 -4.60
N THR A 408 -10.04 -3.19 -4.39
CA THR A 408 -10.72 -3.93 -5.47
C THR A 408 -11.15 -2.99 -6.59
N TYR A 409 -11.92 -1.94 -6.28
CA TYR A 409 -12.43 -1.02 -7.31
C TYR A 409 -11.32 -0.22 -8.01
N ARG A 410 -10.26 0.12 -7.27
CA ARG A 410 -9.06 0.71 -7.86
C ARG A 410 -8.39 -0.25 -8.82
N THR A 411 -8.16 -1.49 -8.41
CA THR A 411 -7.56 -2.54 -9.25
C THR A 411 -8.37 -2.76 -10.52
N LEU A 412 -9.70 -2.86 -10.41
CA LEU A 412 -10.58 -3.01 -11.56
C LEU A 412 -10.56 -1.78 -12.49
N THR A 413 -10.44 -0.58 -11.94
CA THR A 413 -10.29 0.66 -12.74
C THR A 413 -8.96 0.66 -13.48
N ASP A 414 -7.86 0.32 -12.80
CA ASP A 414 -6.53 0.22 -13.40
C ASP A 414 -6.52 -0.83 -14.53
N LEU A 415 -7.20 -1.97 -14.35
CA LEU A 415 -7.37 -2.98 -15.40
C LEU A 415 -8.14 -2.47 -16.61
N LEU A 416 -9.18 -1.64 -16.40
CA LEU A 416 -9.92 -1.02 -17.50
C LEU A 416 -9.07 0.01 -18.26
N ASP A 417 -8.23 0.78 -17.55
CA ASP A 417 -7.33 1.76 -18.15
C ASP A 417 -6.21 1.11 -18.97
N LEU A 418 -5.81 -0.12 -18.60
CA LEU A 418 -4.87 -0.95 -19.36
C LEU A 418 -5.48 -1.58 -20.61
N GLN A 419 -6.81 -1.62 -20.74
CA GLN A 419 -7.42 -2.16 -21.95
C GLN A 419 -7.03 -1.29 -23.16
N PRO A 420 -6.65 -1.90 -24.29
CA PRO A 420 -6.38 -1.14 -25.49
C PRO A 420 -7.64 -0.36 -25.84
N LYS A 421 -7.50 0.96 -25.99
CA LYS A 421 -8.55 1.85 -26.47
C LYS A 421 -8.78 1.61 -27.96
N THR A 422 -9.13 0.39 -28.34
CA THR A 422 -9.84 0.15 -29.60
C THR A 422 -11.13 0.91 -29.47
N ALA A 423 -11.39 1.83 -30.40
CA ALA A 423 -12.59 2.65 -30.43
C ALA A 423 -13.83 1.74 -30.54
N THR A 424 -14.32 1.25 -29.41
CA THR A 424 -15.67 0.75 -29.28
C THR A 424 -16.54 1.99 -29.36
N ALA A 425 -17.36 2.05 -30.41
CA ALA A 425 -18.37 3.07 -30.61
C ALA A 425 -19.42 2.98 -29.48
N GLY A 426 -19.09 3.54 -28.32
CA GLY A 426 -20.06 3.84 -27.27
C GLY A 426 -20.86 5.07 -27.63
N GLU A 427 -22.11 5.16 -27.14
CA GLU A 427 -22.89 6.40 -27.20
C GLU A 427 -22.03 7.58 -26.71
N ASN A 428 -22.14 8.71 -27.42
CA ASN A 428 -21.36 9.90 -27.14
C ASN A 428 -21.52 10.28 -25.66
N ARG A 429 -20.40 10.40 -24.94
CA ARG A 429 -20.35 10.57 -23.47
C ARG A 429 -21.24 11.74 -23.01
N ASP A 430 -21.31 12.78 -23.83
CA ASP A 430 -22.14 13.97 -23.60
C ASP A 430 -23.64 13.67 -23.61
N VAL A 431 -24.12 12.74 -24.45
CA VAL A 431 -25.53 12.35 -24.53
C VAL A 431 -25.96 11.55 -23.30
N VAL A 432 -25.06 10.71 -22.79
CA VAL A 432 -25.29 9.95 -21.54
C VAL A 432 -25.31 10.90 -20.34
N ILE A 433 -24.37 11.85 -20.28
CA ILE A 433 -24.32 12.89 -19.24
C ILE A 433 -25.59 13.74 -19.29
N GLU A 434 -26.04 14.16 -20.48
CA GLU A 434 -27.25 14.97 -20.62
C GLU A 434 -28.52 14.22 -20.17
N LYS A 435 -28.66 12.93 -20.51
CA LYS A 435 -29.75 12.08 -20.01
C LYS A 435 -29.72 11.99 -18.49
N LEU A 436 -28.54 11.76 -17.90
CA LEU A 436 -28.37 11.65 -16.44
C LEU A 436 -28.71 12.97 -15.74
N VAL A 437 -28.23 14.11 -16.27
CA VAL A 437 -28.53 15.43 -15.72
C VAL A 437 -30.03 15.72 -15.76
N LYS A 438 -30.72 15.39 -16.86
CA LYS A 438 -32.17 15.55 -16.97
C LYS A 438 -32.93 14.66 -15.99
N ASP A 439 -32.51 13.40 -15.82
CA ASP A 439 -33.12 12.48 -14.86
C ASP A 439 -32.92 12.97 -13.41
N VAL A 440 -31.70 13.38 -13.04
CA VAL A 440 -31.43 13.97 -11.72
C VAL A 440 -32.27 15.22 -11.50
N LEU A 441 -32.31 16.15 -12.47
CA LEU A 441 -33.10 17.38 -12.39
C LEU A 441 -34.60 17.09 -12.21
N SER A 442 -35.12 16.02 -12.82
CA SER A 442 -36.52 15.62 -12.67
C SER A 442 -36.87 15.10 -11.28
N ARG A 443 -35.88 14.58 -10.54
CA ARG A 443 -36.02 14.04 -9.18
C ARG A 443 -35.72 15.08 -8.10
N VAL A 444 -35.03 16.18 -8.44
CA VAL A 444 -34.77 17.28 -7.52
C VAL A 444 -36.11 17.95 -7.16
N PRO A 445 -36.49 17.99 -5.86
CA PRO A 445 -37.70 18.67 -5.44
C PRO A 445 -37.65 20.14 -5.84
N ARG A 446 -38.78 20.70 -6.29
CA ARG A 446 -38.84 22.14 -6.60
C ARG A 446 -38.45 22.95 -5.35
N PRO A 447 -37.68 24.03 -5.51
CA PRO A 447 -37.35 24.92 -4.40
C PRO A 447 -38.64 25.32 -3.66
N LEU A 448 -38.67 25.11 -2.35
CA LEU A 448 -39.80 25.51 -1.53
C LEU A 448 -39.97 27.04 -1.62
N PRO A 449 -41.17 27.55 -1.93
CA PRO A 449 -41.41 28.99 -1.96
C PRO A 449 -41.43 29.51 -0.52
N LEU A 450 -40.25 29.86 0.00
CA LEU A 450 -40.02 30.25 1.39
C LEU A 450 -40.96 31.38 1.83
N ALA A 451 -41.21 32.37 0.95
CA ALA A 451 -42.14 33.47 1.25
C ALA A 451 -43.56 32.98 1.54
N THR A 452 -44.10 32.07 0.73
CA THR A 452 -45.45 31.52 0.90
C THR A 452 -45.53 30.57 2.11
N VAL A 453 -44.44 29.83 2.40
CA VAL A 453 -44.35 28.98 3.58
C VAL A 453 -44.30 29.83 4.87
N MET A 454 -43.53 30.91 4.88
CA MET A 454 -43.42 31.84 6.01
C MET A 454 -44.72 32.63 6.25
N GLU A 455 -45.46 32.94 5.19
CA GLU A 455 -46.76 33.62 5.29
C GLU A 455 -47.86 32.68 5.81
N LYS A 456 -47.82 31.40 5.42
CA LYS A 456 -48.79 30.37 5.84
C LYS A 456 -48.47 29.76 7.21
N TYR A 457 -47.20 29.77 7.61
CA TYR A 457 -46.69 29.33 8.91
C TYR A 457 -45.82 30.44 9.53
N PRO A 458 -46.42 31.55 9.97
CA PRO A 458 -45.68 32.63 10.61
C PRO A 458 -45.03 32.13 11.89
N VAL A 459 -43.76 32.46 12.09
CA VAL A 459 -42.99 32.02 13.26
C VAL A 459 -43.58 32.69 14.51
N MET A 460 -44.37 31.94 15.28
CA MET A 460 -44.91 32.38 16.56
C MET A 460 -43.77 32.37 17.60
N TYR A 461 -43.65 33.44 18.40
CA TYR A 461 -42.54 33.64 19.36
C TYR A 461 -42.34 32.46 20.33
N GLU A 462 -43.41 31.69 20.61
CA GLU A 462 -43.40 30.51 21.48
C GLU A 462 -42.77 29.25 20.83
N GLN A 463 -42.70 29.19 19.49
CA GLN A 463 -42.06 28.10 18.73
C GLN A 463 -40.61 28.40 18.33
N VAL A 464 -40.12 29.61 18.64
CA VAL A 464 -38.77 30.05 18.29
C VAL A 464 -37.73 29.23 19.04
N SER A 465 -37.99 28.77 20.27
CA SER A 465 -37.03 27.97 21.06
C SER A 465 -36.71 26.62 20.43
N SER A 466 -37.68 25.95 19.80
CA SER A 466 -37.46 24.67 19.11
C SER A 466 -36.90 24.84 17.71
N ILE A 467 -37.40 25.82 16.92
CA ILE A 467 -36.97 26.00 15.53
C ILE A 467 -35.59 26.64 15.43
N HIS A 468 -35.19 27.54 16.35
CA HIS A 468 -33.80 28.03 16.40
C HIS A 468 -32.83 26.87 16.66
N SER A 469 -33.20 25.91 17.52
CA SER A 469 -32.35 24.73 17.79
C SER A 469 -32.22 23.83 16.55
N TYR A 470 -33.27 23.69 15.74
CA TYR A 470 -33.20 22.90 14.49
C TYR A 470 -32.51 23.65 13.33
N MET A 471 -32.70 24.97 13.19
CA MET A 471 -32.02 25.76 12.15
C MET A 471 -30.55 26.01 12.46
N ILE A 472 -30.18 26.22 13.73
CA ILE A 472 -28.77 26.28 14.15
C ILE A 472 -28.10 24.92 13.93
N ASN A 473 -28.79 23.80 14.16
CA ASN A 473 -28.27 22.48 13.80
C ASN A 473 -28.13 22.29 12.27
N TYR A 474 -29.05 22.83 11.46
CA TYR A 474 -28.98 22.71 10.00
C TYR A 474 -27.90 23.62 9.37
N GLU A 475 -27.72 24.85 9.88
CA GLU A 475 -26.65 25.75 9.44
C GLU A 475 -25.27 25.36 9.97
N SER A 476 -25.18 24.81 11.19
CA SER A 476 -23.93 24.21 11.67
C SER A 476 -23.54 22.96 10.86
N LEU A 477 -24.51 22.17 10.39
CA LEU A 477 -24.25 21.08 9.43
C LEU A 477 -23.72 21.60 8.07
N LYS A 478 -24.25 22.72 7.56
CA LYS A 478 -23.75 23.37 6.33
C LYS A 478 -22.39 24.06 6.50
N MET A 479 -22.11 24.67 7.65
CA MET A 479 -20.79 25.25 7.92
C MET A 479 -19.73 24.18 8.20
N SER A 480 -20.11 23.03 8.76
CA SER A 480 -19.18 21.89 8.95
C SER A 480 -18.77 21.22 7.63
N THR A 481 -19.59 21.31 6.58
CA THR A 481 -19.27 20.82 5.23
C THR A 481 -18.52 21.83 4.37
N SER A 482 -18.43 23.11 4.78
CA SER A 482 -17.72 24.15 4.02
C SER A 482 -16.42 24.65 4.66
N ILE A 483 -16.01 24.11 5.82
CA ILE A 483 -14.76 24.47 6.53
C ILE A 483 -13.81 23.26 6.75
N ARG A 484 -13.98 22.16 6.02
CA ARG A 484 -12.88 21.21 5.79
C ARG A 484 -12.59 21.12 4.29
N LYS A 485 -11.73 22.05 3.86
CA LYS A 485 -10.88 22.10 2.66
C LYS A 485 -11.55 21.90 1.30
#